data_AF-A0A4Y7PXN3-F1
#
_entry.id   AF-A0A4Y7PXN3-F1
#
_cell.length_a   1.000
_cell.length_b   1.000
_cell.length_c   1.000
_cell.angle_alpha   90.00
_cell.angle_beta   90.00
_cell.angle_gamma   90.00
#
_symmetry.space_group_name_H-M   'P 1'
#
loop_
_entity.id
_entity.type
_entity.pdbx_description
1 polymer ?
#
loop_
_entity_poly.entity_id
_entity_poly.type
_entity_poly.pdbx_seq_one_letter_code
_entity_poly.pdbx_strand_id
1 'polypeptide(L)'
;MLATNSPAMAASFTSAARSRLGQFRCKTRSEAAVLFTITSSDPTPTPELRSLLAYVRSLYGAGMGFDSIGILTKIIRATSGLRWDEEGDMADVLAIIDADISQAIQSCREELASGYLRDVTVARQTLEDVRAALKDCQVTVERWGGEFPFERGAANAQGLRI
;
A
#
# COMPACT_ATOMS: atom_id res chain seq x y z
N MET A 1 -1.05 14.37 -22.56
CA MET A 1 -0.71 13.20 -23.39
C MET A 1 0.78 12.91 -23.25
N LEU A 2 1.16 11.85 -22.54
CA LEU A 2 2.52 11.28 -22.58
C LEU A 2 2.66 10.21 -23.68
N ALA A 3 1.53 9.73 -24.22
CA ALA A 3 1.46 8.65 -25.20
C ALA A 3 1.96 9.02 -26.61
N THR A 4 2.17 10.31 -26.90
CA THR A 4 2.63 10.81 -28.21
C THR A 4 4.10 11.29 -28.20
N ASN A 5 4.79 11.13 -27.07
CA ASN A 5 6.12 11.71 -26.85
C ASN A 5 7.22 10.65 -26.98
N SER A 6 8.44 11.08 -27.31
CA SER A 6 9.59 10.17 -27.40
C SER A 6 9.83 9.45 -26.06
N PRO A 7 10.30 8.19 -26.07
CA PRO A 7 10.61 7.45 -24.85
C PRO A 7 11.51 8.20 -23.87
N ALA A 8 12.41 9.06 -24.38
CA ALA A 8 13.29 9.90 -23.58
C ALA A 8 12.52 10.92 -22.71
N MET A 9 11.48 11.57 -23.26
CA MET A 9 10.67 12.53 -22.50
C MET A 9 9.83 11.85 -21.42
N ALA A 10 9.29 10.66 -21.72
CA ALA A 10 8.57 9.86 -20.72
C ALA A 10 9.50 9.45 -19.56
N ALA A 11 10.73 9.02 -19.87
CA ALA A 11 11.73 8.67 -18.84
C ALA A 11 12.12 9.88 -17.97
N SER A 12 12.35 11.06 -18.57
CA SER A 12 12.65 12.29 -17.81
C SER A 12 11.49 12.72 -16.92
N PHE A 13 10.24 12.62 -17.42
CA PHE A 13 9.05 12.93 -16.63
C PHE A 13 8.91 11.98 -15.44
N THR A 14 9.05 10.67 -15.65
CA THR A 14 9.01 9.67 -14.56
C THR A 14 10.12 9.93 -13.54
N SER A 15 11.34 10.24 -13.98
CA SER A 15 12.44 10.58 -13.07
C SER A 15 12.14 11.81 -12.21
N ALA A 16 11.61 12.88 -12.81
CA ALA A 16 11.20 14.08 -12.09
C ALA A 16 10.05 13.79 -11.09
N ALA A 17 9.07 12.99 -11.51
CA ALA A 17 7.97 12.56 -10.64
C ALA A 17 8.49 11.77 -9.43
N ARG A 18 9.39 10.80 -9.65
CA ARG A 18 10.02 10.00 -8.57
C ARG A 18 10.80 10.88 -7.60
N SER A 19 11.55 11.85 -8.10
CA SER A 19 12.30 12.80 -7.26
C SER A 19 11.36 13.62 -6.37
N ARG A 20 10.28 14.17 -6.94
CA ARG A 20 9.29 14.98 -6.21
C ARG A 20 8.56 14.15 -5.15
N LEU A 21 8.11 12.95 -5.50
CA LEU A 21 7.42 12.06 -4.57
C LEU A 21 8.36 11.62 -3.43
N GLY A 22 9.62 11.30 -3.74
CA GLY A 22 10.63 10.94 -2.74
C GLY A 22 10.92 12.05 -1.71
N GLN A 23 10.76 13.33 -2.07
CA GLN A 23 10.94 14.45 -1.14
C GLN A 23 9.73 14.68 -0.23
N PHE A 24 8.53 14.28 -0.66
CA PHE A 24 7.29 14.39 0.12
C PHE A 24 7.22 13.40 1.30
N ARG A 25 8.18 12.48 1.39
CA ARG A 25 8.27 11.38 2.37
C ARG A 25 8.38 11.81 3.85
N CYS A 26 8.47 13.10 4.16
CA CYS A 26 8.89 13.61 5.47
C CYS A 26 7.75 13.99 6.46
N LYS A 27 6.45 13.81 6.14
CA LYS A 27 5.38 14.33 7.03
C LYS A 27 4.27 13.38 7.48
N THR A 28 4.22 12.14 7.02
CA THR A 28 3.17 11.19 7.45
C THR A 28 3.55 10.46 8.74
N ARG A 29 3.43 11.18 9.86
CA ARG A 29 3.41 10.64 11.22
C ARG A 29 2.10 9.88 11.39
N SER A 30 2.15 8.55 11.28
CA SER A 30 0.97 7.68 11.37
C SER A 30 0.85 7.14 12.80
N GLU A 31 0.05 7.80 13.63
CA GLU A 31 -0.62 7.13 14.74
C GLU A 31 -1.91 6.50 14.17
N ALA A 32 -2.19 5.23 14.47
CA ALA A 32 -3.36 4.50 13.92
C ALA A 32 -4.70 5.23 14.16
N ALA A 33 -4.76 6.05 15.22
CA ALA A 33 -5.88 6.92 15.55
C ALA A 33 -6.18 8.00 14.49
N VAL A 34 -5.30 8.20 13.50
CA VAL A 34 -5.48 9.17 12.41
C VAL A 34 -6.14 8.54 11.17
N LEU A 35 -6.08 7.22 10.99
CA LEU A 35 -6.56 6.57 9.76
C LEU A 35 -7.99 6.05 9.86
N PHE A 36 -8.42 5.69 11.07
CA PHE A 36 -9.74 5.16 11.35
C PHE A 36 -10.31 5.81 12.60
N THR A 37 -11.58 6.20 12.53
CA THR A 37 -12.34 6.73 13.67
C THR A 37 -13.24 5.65 14.25
N ILE A 38 -13.09 5.40 15.55
CA ILE A 38 -13.92 4.43 16.30
C ILE A 38 -14.91 5.23 17.15
N THR A 39 -15.93 5.79 16.52
CA THR A 39 -16.99 6.58 17.19
C THR A 39 -18.23 5.76 17.52
N SER A 40 -18.38 4.60 16.89
CA SER A 40 -19.50 3.66 17.07
C SER A 40 -18.95 2.22 17.15
N SER A 41 -19.82 1.23 17.05
CA SER A 41 -19.46 -0.19 16.96
C SER A 41 -18.70 -0.54 15.67
N ASP A 42 -18.76 0.29 14.63
CA ASP A 42 -18.13 0.06 13.33
C ASP A 42 -17.10 1.17 13.03
N PRO A 43 -15.81 0.85 12.83
CA PRO A 43 -14.78 1.83 12.53
C PRO A 43 -15.03 2.47 11.16
N THR A 44 -14.75 3.76 11.04
CA THR A 44 -14.96 4.51 9.79
C THR A 44 -13.64 5.06 9.25
N PRO A 45 -13.42 5.05 7.92
CA PRO A 45 -12.21 5.59 7.32
C PRO A 45 -12.18 7.11 7.38
N THR A 46 -11.02 7.68 7.74
CA THR A 46 -10.85 9.14 7.80
C THR A 46 -10.48 9.75 6.44
N PRO A 47 -10.65 11.07 6.26
CA PRO A 47 -10.13 11.78 5.08
C PRO A 47 -8.62 11.65 4.89
N GLU A 48 -7.88 11.50 5.98
CA GLU A 48 -6.43 11.30 5.99
C GLU A 48 -6.05 9.96 5.34
N LEU A 49 -6.82 8.89 5.59
CA LEU A 49 -6.63 7.62 4.90
C LEU A 49 -6.81 7.78 3.39
N ARG A 50 -7.86 8.48 2.94
CA ARG A 50 -8.11 8.71 1.50
C ARG A 50 -6.96 9.47 0.84
N SER A 51 -6.44 10.49 1.53
CA SER A 51 -5.29 11.27 1.07
C SER A 51 -4.02 10.42 1.01
N LEU A 52 -3.82 9.55 2.00
CA LEU A 52 -2.68 8.63 2.05
C LEU A 52 -2.76 7.60 0.92
N LEU A 53 -3.94 7.03 0.65
CA LEU A 53 -4.15 6.11 -0.46
C LEU A 53 -3.87 6.80 -1.80
N ALA A 54 -4.38 8.01 -2.04
CA ALA A 54 -4.07 8.77 -3.25
C ALA A 54 -2.56 8.98 -3.46
N TYR A 55 -1.82 9.22 -2.37
CA TYR A 55 -0.36 9.31 -2.41
C TYR A 55 0.31 7.96 -2.73
N VAL A 56 -0.16 6.86 -2.14
CA VAL A 56 0.27 5.50 -2.48
C VAL A 56 0.09 5.23 -3.98
N ARG A 57 -1.06 5.60 -4.56
CA ARG A 57 -1.31 5.44 -6.00
C ARG A 57 -0.35 6.25 -6.87
N SER A 58 0.01 7.44 -6.40
CA SER A 58 1.02 8.27 -7.07
C SER A 58 2.40 7.62 -7.05
N LEU A 59 2.77 6.93 -5.97
CA LEU A 59 4.03 6.21 -5.86
C LEU A 59 4.10 5.01 -6.80
N TYR A 60 3.15 4.07 -6.72
CA TYR A 60 3.19 2.89 -7.59
C TYR A 60 2.97 3.26 -9.06
N GLY A 61 2.21 4.32 -9.35
CA GLY A 61 2.04 4.87 -10.70
C GLY A 61 3.31 5.52 -11.26
N ALA A 62 4.25 5.94 -10.40
CA ALA A 62 5.57 6.43 -10.79
C ALA A 62 6.66 5.34 -10.79
N GLY A 63 6.28 4.07 -10.62
CA GLY A 63 7.23 2.94 -10.53
C GLY A 63 8.04 2.91 -9.24
N MET A 64 7.50 3.46 -8.15
CA MET A 64 8.06 3.40 -6.79
C MET A 64 7.29 2.38 -5.95
N GLY A 65 7.29 1.13 -6.39
CA GLY A 65 6.51 0.04 -5.81
C GLY A 65 6.88 -0.19 -4.34
N PHE A 66 8.18 -0.31 -4.03
CA PHE A 66 8.62 -0.59 -2.65
C PHE A 66 8.33 0.57 -1.69
N ASP A 67 8.45 1.82 -2.14
CA ASP A 67 8.05 2.98 -1.34
C ASP A 67 6.55 2.96 -1.03
N SER A 68 5.72 2.56 -1.99
CA SER A 68 4.25 2.46 -1.83
C SER A 68 3.85 1.33 -0.87
N ILE A 69 4.49 0.15 -0.98
CA ILE A 69 4.27 -0.99 -0.08
C ILE A 69 4.62 -0.61 1.36
N GLY A 70 5.72 0.10 1.58
CA GLY A 70 6.10 0.52 2.94
C GLY A 70 5.03 1.38 3.64
N ILE A 71 4.21 2.11 2.89
CA ILE A 71 3.07 2.87 3.43
C ILE A 71 1.87 1.95 3.63
N LEU A 72 1.53 1.11 2.66
CA LEU A 72 0.43 0.15 2.77
C LEU A 72 0.62 -0.80 3.96
N THR A 73 1.84 -1.24 4.26
CA THR A 73 2.17 -2.02 5.46
C THR A 73 1.73 -1.31 6.75
N LYS A 74 1.89 0.01 6.82
CA LYS A 74 1.43 0.79 8.00
C LYS A 74 -0.09 0.86 8.07
N ILE A 75 -0.76 0.98 6.92
CA ILE A 75 -2.23 0.96 6.84
C ILE A 75 -2.77 -0.41 7.30
N ILE A 76 -2.20 -1.51 6.81
CA ILE A 76 -2.55 -2.88 7.23
C ILE A 76 -2.37 -3.04 8.74
N ARG A 77 -1.24 -2.57 9.29
CA ARG A 77 -1.03 -2.63 10.75
C ARG A 77 -2.02 -1.78 11.53
N ALA A 78 -2.49 -0.67 10.97
CA ALA A 78 -3.49 0.18 11.60
C ALA A 78 -4.90 -0.43 11.61
N THR A 79 -5.16 -1.49 10.83
CA THR A 79 -6.42 -2.25 10.94
C THR A 79 -6.41 -3.26 12.09
N SER A 80 -5.25 -3.52 12.69
CA SER A 80 -5.12 -4.44 13.80
C SER A 80 -5.94 -3.96 15.01
N GLY A 81 -6.77 -4.86 15.56
CA GLY A 81 -7.66 -4.56 16.68
C GLY A 81 -8.97 -3.90 16.28
N LEU A 82 -9.15 -3.54 15.00
CA LEU A 82 -10.44 -3.11 14.47
C LEU A 82 -11.30 -4.34 14.16
N ARG A 83 -12.61 -4.18 14.36
CA ARG A 83 -13.64 -5.14 13.95
C ARG A 83 -14.66 -4.35 13.15
N TRP A 84 -15.08 -4.87 12.02
CA TRP A 84 -15.94 -4.16 11.09
C TRP A 84 -17.09 -5.03 10.64
N ASP A 85 -18.15 -4.37 10.17
CA ASP A 85 -19.24 -5.02 9.45
C ASP A 85 -18.80 -5.36 8.01
N GLU A 86 -19.21 -6.53 7.51
CA GLU A 86 -18.89 -7.00 6.14
C GLU A 86 -19.61 -6.17 5.08
N GLU A 87 -20.73 -5.53 5.44
CA GLU A 87 -21.50 -4.64 4.56
C GLU A 87 -21.25 -3.14 4.84
N GLY A 88 -20.29 -2.81 5.72
CA GLY A 88 -20.01 -1.45 6.16
C GLY A 88 -19.00 -0.68 5.31
N ASP A 89 -18.93 0.64 5.53
CA ASP A 89 -17.96 1.55 4.86
C ASP A 89 -16.50 1.09 5.04
N MET A 90 -16.22 0.38 6.13
CA MET A 90 -14.91 -0.20 6.39
C MET A 90 -14.59 -1.36 5.44
N ALA A 91 -15.54 -2.26 5.16
CA ALA A 91 -15.32 -3.36 4.22
C ALA A 91 -15.02 -2.82 2.81
N ASP A 92 -15.76 -1.78 2.38
CA ASP A 92 -15.52 -1.09 1.10
C ASP A 92 -14.11 -0.51 0.99
N VAL A 93 -13.62 0.19 2.03
CA VAL A 93 -12.27 0.76 1.99
C VAL A 93 -11.20 -0.31 2.07
N LEU A 94 -11.44 -1.42 2.77
CA LEU A 94 -10.51 -2.53 2.86
C LEU A 94 -10.36 -3.25 1.53
N ALA A 95 -11.44 -3.43 0.76
CA ALA A 95 -11.38 -3.94 -0.60
C ALA A 95 -10.58 -3.03 -1.54
N ILE A 96 -10.69 -1.70 -1.37
CA ILE A 96 -9.87 -0.73 -2.10
C ILE A 96 -8.39 -0.87 -1.72
N ILE A 97 -8.08 -1.06 -0.43
CA ILE A 97 -6.72 -1.27 0.07
C ILE A 97 -6.13 -2.57 -0.50
N ASP A 98 -6.90 -3.66 -0.56
CA ASP A 98 -6.47 -4.93 -1.18
C ASP A 98 -6.10 -4.77 -2.66
N ALA A 99 -6.91 -4.01 -3.40
CA ALA A 99 -6.62 -3.65 -4.78
C ALA A 99 -5.32 -2.83 -4.90
N ASP A 100 -5.12 -1.84 -4.02
CA ASP A 100 -3.90 -1.04 -3.99
C ASP A 100 -2.66 -1.86 -3.62
N ILE A 101 -2.77 -2.83 -2.70
CA ILE A 101 -1.67 -3.77 -2.38
C ILE A 101 -1.30 -4.56 -3.62
N SER A 102 -2.29 -5.10 -4.33
CA SER A 102 -2.07 -5.87 -5.56
C SER A 102 -1.35 -5.03 -6.63
N GLN A 103 -1.76 -3.77 -6.84
CA GLN A 103 -1.12 -2.86 -7.79
C GLN A 103 0.30 -2.46 -7.34
N ALA A 104 0.50 -2.22 -6.04
CA ALA A 104 1.81 -1.90 -5.49
C ALA A 104 2.80 -3.08 -5.65
N ILE A 105 2.37 -4.31 -5.40
CA ILE A 105 3.20 -5.51 -5.63
C ILE A 105 3.53 -5.67 -7.12
N GLN A 106 2.58 -5.39 -8.02
CA GLN A 106 2.86 -5.40 -9.45
C GLN A 106 3.91 -4.35 -9.83
N SER A 107 3.79 -3.13 -9.29
CA SER A 107 4.80 -2.07 -9.45
C SER A 107 6.17 -2.48 -8.89
N CYS A 108 6.22 -3.22 -7.77
CA CYS A 108 7.49 -3.78 -7.27
C CYS A 108 8.15 -4.73 -8.28
N ARG A 109 7.37 -5.60 -8.95
CA ARG A 109 7.91 -6.51 -9.98
C ARG A 109 8.53 -5.73 -11.14
N GLU A 110 7.85 -4.68 -11.58
CA GLU A 110 8.32 -3.79 -12.64
C GLU A 110 9.57 -3.01 -12.20
N GLU A 111 9.58 -2.50 -10.97
CA GLU A 111 10.73 -1.81 -10.39
C GLU A 111 11.96 -2.73 -10.31
N LEU A 112 11.80 -3.99 -9.88
CA LEU A 112 12.86 -5.01 -9.91
C LEU A 112 13.36 -5.30 -11.33
N ALA A 113 12.44 -5.54 -12.27
CA ALA A 113 12.78 -5.86 -13.66
C ALA A 113 13.47 -4.71 -14.39
N SER A 114 13.17 -3.47 -14.01
CA SER A 114 13.73 -2.27 -14.63
C SER A 114 15.19 -1.97 -14.25
N GLY A 115 15.72 -2.60 -13.20
CA GLY A 115 17.05 -2.29 -12.66
C GLY A 115 17.14 -0.95 -11.93
N TYR A 116 16.04 -0.22 -11.76
CA TYR A 116 16.00 1.04 -10.99
C TYR A 116 15.90 0.84 -9.47
N LEU A 117 15.98 -0.39 -9.00
CA LEU A 117 15.98 -0.69 -7.58
C LEU A 117 17.24 -0.12 -6.92
N ARG A 118 17.05 0.81 -5.99
CA ARG A 118 18.18 1.47 -5.30
C ARG A 118 18.89 0.54 -4.33
N ASP A 119 18.14 -0.31 -3.64
CA ASP A 119 18.65 -1.17 -2.56
C ASP A 119 17.82 -2.47 -2.45
N VAL A 120 18.44 -3.59 -2.83
CA VAL A 120 17.84 -4.93 -2.78
C VAL A 120 17.56 -5.38 -1.36
N THR A 121 18.40 -4.99 -0.39
CA THR A 121 18.25 -5.36 1.01
C THR A 121 17.02 -4.69 1.60
N VAL A 122 16.86 -3.39 1.35
CA VAL A 122 15.67 -2.63 1.78
C VAL A 122 14.41 -3.17 1.10
N ALA A 123 14.49 -3.53 -0.18
CA ALA A 123 13.37 -4.10 -0.92
C ALA A 123 12.92 -5.45 -0.32
N ARG A 124 13.88 -6.33 -0.01
CA ARG A 124 13.62 -7.60 0.66
C ARG A 124 13.00 -7.40 2.03
N GLN A 125 13.56 -6.51 2.86
CA GLN A 125 13.00 -6.20 4.17
C GLN A 125 11.57 -5.66 4.06
N THR A 126 11.31 -4.76 3.11
CA THR A 126 9.97 -4.20 2.86
C THR A 126 8.97 -5.28 2.46
N LEU A 127 9.40 -6.26 1.65
CA LEU A 127 8.56 -7.40 1.26
C LEU A 127 8.26 -8.34 2.44
N GLU A 128 9.24 -8.63 3.28
CA GLU A 128 9.03 -9.42 4.49
C GLU A 128 8.10 -8.70 5.48
N ASP A 129 8.26 -7.38 5.63
CA ASP A 129 7.43 -6.57 6.52
C ASP A 129 5.95 -6.57 6.12
N VAL A 130 5.64 -6.50 4.82
CA VAL A 130 4.25 -6.56 4.33
C VAL A 130 3.66 -7.96 4.47
N ARG A 131 4.45 -9.01 4.23
CA ARG A 131 4.01 -10.40 4.45
C ARG A 131 3.67 -10.66 5.91
N ALA A 132 4.52 -10.19 6.82
CA ALA A 132 4.28 -10.27 8.25
C ALA A 132 3.00 -9.52 8.63
N ALA A 133 2.84 -8.27 8.18
CA ALA A 133 1.64 -7.48 8.47
C ALA A 133 0.34 -8.13 7.97
N LEU A 134 0.34 -8.68 6.75
CA LEU A 134 -0.80 -9.40 6.19
C LEU A 134 -1.15 -10.65 7.00
N LYS A 135 -0.13 -11.44 7.37
CA LYS A 135 -0.31 -12.63 8.19
C LYS A 135 -0.84 -12.30 9.59
N ASP A 136 -0.29 -11.27 10.23
CA ASP A 136 -0.74 -10.83 11.54
C ASP A 136 -2.19 -10.30 11.49
N CYS A 137 -2.54 -9.59 10.41
CA CYS A 137 -3.92 -9.16 10.15
C CYS A 137 -4.86 -10.36 9.99
N GLN A 138 -4.50 -11.33 9.15
CA GLN A 138 -5.27 -12.57 8.97
C GLN A 138 -5.54 -13.27 10.30
N VAL A 139 -4.50 -13.52 11.10
CA VAL A 139 -4.63 -14.15 12.42
C VAL A 139 -5.52 -13.34 13.36
N THR A 140 -5.42 -12.01 13.30
CA THR A 140 -6.23 -11.12 14.15
C THR A 140 -7.71 -11.15 13.74
N VAL A 141 -7.99 -11.17 12.44
CA VAL A 141 -9.35 -11.21 11.90
C VAL A 141 -10.04 -12.55 12.18
N GLU A 142 -9.33 -13.65 11.93
CA GLU A 142 -9.81 -15.01 12.24
C GLU A 142 -10.18 -15.17 13.74
N ARG A 143 -9.43 -14.53 14.65
CA ARG A 143 -9.67 -14.62 16.10
C ARG A 143 -11.01 -14.04 16.54
N TRP A 144 -11.53 -13.02 15.86
CA TRP A 144 -12.86 -12.47 16.18
C TRP A 144 -13.96 -12.99 15.24
N GLY A 145 -13.62 -13.89 14.31
CA GLY A 145 -14.56 -14.55 13.42
C GLY A 145 -14.92 -13.75 12.17
N GLY A 146 -14.10 -12.77 11.78
CA GLY A 146 -14.32 -12.00 10.55
C GLY A 146 -13.69 -12.64 9.32
N GLU A 147 -14.02 -12.07 8.15
CA GLU A 147 -13.39 -12.42 6.87
C GLU A 147 -12.13 -11.59 6.61
N PHE A 148 -11.03 -12.26 6.23
CA PHE A 148 -9.76 -11.59 5.94
C PHE A 148 -9.87 -10.76 4.65
N PRO A 149 -9.66 -9.43 4.70
CA PRO A 149 -10.04 -8.56 3.58
C PRO A 149 -8.94 -8.41 2.50
N PHE A 150 -7.74 -8.95 2.73
CA PHE A 150 -6.57 -8.68 1.88
C PHE A 150 -6.10 -9.92 1.10
N GLU A 151 -7.02 -10.79 0.68
CA GLU A 151 -6.70 -12.07 0.05
C GLU A 151 -5.84 -11.91 -1.21
N ARG A 152 -6.21 -11.01 -2.13
CA ARG A 152 -5.53 -10.87 -3.42
C ARG A 152 -4.16 -10.24 -3.23
N GLY A 153 -4.07 -9.22 -2.39
CA GLY A 153 -2.84 -8.56 -2.00
C GLY A 153 -1.87 -9.54 -1.34
N ALA A 154 -2.37 -10.41 -0.46
CA ALA A 154 -1.57 -11.45 0.20
C ALA A 154 -1.04 -12.49 -0.79
N ALA A 155 -1.89 -13.02 -1.66
CA ALA A 155 -1.48 -13.95 -2.70
C ALA A 155 -0.39 -13.33 -3.62
N ASN A 156 -0.58 -12.07 -4.01
CA ASN A 156 0.39 -11.34 -4.82
C ASN A 156 1.73 -11.16 -4.10
N ALA A 157 1.71 -10.76 -2.83
CA ALA A 157 2.91 -10.56 -2.02
C ALA A 157 3.68 -11.87 -1.79
N GLN A 158 2.99 -13.00 -1.62
CA GLN A 158 3.62 -14.32 -1.54
C GLN A 158 4.29 -14.71 -2.87
N GLY A 159 3.70 -14.36 -4.00
CA GLY A 159 4.22 -14.67 -5.34
C GLY A 159 5.46 -13.85 -5.77
N LEU A 160 5.74 -12.70 -5.14
CA LEU A 160 6.90 -11.87 -5.48
C LEU A 160 8.20 -12.43 -4.89
N ARG A 161 9.29 -12.48 -5.67
CA ARG A 161 10.61 -12.99 -5.22
C ARG A 161 11.71 -11.95 -5.49
N ILE A 162 12.66 -11.81 -4.55
CA ILE A 162 13.77 -10.83 -4.56
C ILE A 162 15.10 -11.48 -4.18
#